data_AF-A0A0P6VS14-F1
#
_entry.id   AF-A0A0P6VS14-F1
#
_cell.length_a   1.000
_cell.length_b   1.000
_cell.length_c   1.000
_cell.angle_alpha   90.00
_cell.angle_beta   90.00
_cell.angle_gamma   90.00
#
_symmetry.space_group_name_H-M   'P 1'
#
loop_
_entity.id
_entity.type
_entity.pdbx_description
1 polymer ?
#
loop_
_entity_poly.entity_id
_entity_poly.type
_entity_poly.pdbx_seq_one_letter_code
_entity_poly.pdbx_strand_id
1 'polypeptide(L)'
;MQLTVWTYEGPPHVGAMRVATALTDVHYVLHAPQGDTYADLLFTMIERRGARPPVTYTTFQARDLGGDTAELFKTSVQEACERFRPAAVLVGASCTAELIQDDPGGLARALGLGIPVIPLELPAYQRKENWGASETFYHLVRALAGPSAPPPGTPRPARPADRRPRCNLLGPTALGFRHRDDVVEVTRLLATMGVDVSVVAPLGASAADVARLGEADFNVVLYPETGRQAATWLARSFGQPMVDIVPIGVGATRDFIAAVAAAAGVDPAPALAAETARSPWYARSVDSTYLTGKRVFVFGDATHAVAAARVARDELGFTVVGLGTYQREFAREVRTAAALYGLEALITDDYLEVEESIAGLHPELVLGTQMERHIAKRLGVPCAVISAPVHVQDFPARYSPQMGFEGANVLFDSWVHPLMMGLEEHLLGMFRDDPEFADGAAPSHLASVAPIAAAPVEPILAPAATASVVAAVAPVAVAHPASPAAPVPATGPDWTAEAERELRKIPFFVRGKARRNTEIFARDKGCASITVETLYDAKAHFGR
;
A
#
# COMPACT_ATOMS: atom_id res chain seq x y z
N MET A 1 10.93 -6.97 22.14
CA MET A 1 11.48 -6.31 20.94
C MET A 1 11.20 -7.21 19.75
N GLN A 2 10.91 -6.65 18.59
CA GLN A 2 10.78 -7.37 17.31
C GLN A 2 11.95 -6.96 16.42
N LEU A 3 12.55 -7.90 15.70
CA LEU A 3 13.62 -7.60 14.75
C LEU A 3 12.97 -7.19 13.43
N THR A 4 13.20 -5.95 13.00
CA THR A 4 12.51 -5.35 11.85
C THR A 4 13.51 -4.64 10.95
N VAL A 5 13.72 -5.16 9.75
CA VAL A 5 14.60 -4.55 8.72
C VAL A 5 13.80 -3.68 7.73
N TRP A 6 12.55 -4.07 7.49
CA TRP A 6 11.57 -3.32 6.71
C TRP A 6 10.24 -3.25 7.48
N THR A 7 9.51 -2.15 7.36
CA THR A 7 8.13 -2.02 7.85
C THR A 7 7.24 -1.53 6.73
N TYR A 8 6.03 -2.10 6.63
CA TYR A 8 5.03 -1.69 5.65
C TYR A 8 4.40 -0.31 5.95
N GLU A 9 4.50 0.17 7.19
CA GLU A 9 4.00 1.48 7.61
C GLU A 9 4.97 2.16 8.56
N GLY A 10 5.02 3.50 8.54
CA GLY A 10 5.67 4.30 9.56
C GLY A 10 4.91 4.35 10.89
N PRO A 11 5.43 5.14 11.86
CA PRO A 11 4.74 5.43 13.12
C PRO A 11 3.50 6.35 12.90
N PRO A 12 2.54 6.38 13.83
CA PRO A 12 1.25 7.05 13.62
C PRO A 12 1.36 8.58 13.47
N HIS A 13 2.42 9.21 13.99
CA HIS A 13 2.68 10.64 13.76
C HIS A 13 3.02 10.97 12.29
N VAL A 14 3.57 10.02 11.51
CA VAL A 14 3.71 10.19 10.05
C VAL A 14 2.32 10.18 9.38
N GLY A 15 1.38 9.41 9.91
CA GLY A 15 -0.04 9.47 9.55
C GLY A 15 -0.65 10.85 9.84
N ALA A 16 -0.38 11.42 11.00
CA ALA A 16 -0.80 12.79 11.34
C ALA A 16 -0.17 13.83 10.40
N MET A 17 1.13 13.70 10.08
CA MET A 17 1.79 14.54 9.06
C MET A 17 1.16 14.38 7.66
N ARG A 18 0.72 13.17 7.28
CA ARG A 18 0.02 12.91 6.01
C ARG A 18 -1.34 13.62 5.94
N VAL A 19 -2.03 13.79 7.07
CA VAL A 19 -3.25 14.61 7.18
C VAL A 19 -2.91 16.10 7.16
N ALA A 20 -1.98 16.56 8.01
CA ALA A 20 -1.57 17.96 8.08
C ALA A 20 -1.10 18.50 6.73
N THR A 21 -0.25 17.75 6.03
CA THR A 21 0.32 18.12 4.73
C THR A 21 -0.70 18.02 3.59
N ALA A 22 -1.80 17.28 3.77
CA ALA A 22 -2.88 17.24 2.78
C ALA A 22 -3.72 18.52 2.75
N LEU A 23 -3.81 19.21 3.89
CA LEU A 23 -4.61 20.42 4.12
C LEU A 23 -3.85 21.69 3.72
N THR A 24 -4.57 22.81 3.60
CA THR A 24 -3.98 24.09 3.11
C THR A 24 -3.55 25.08 4.20
N ASP A 25 -4.23 25.07 5.35
CA ASP A 25 -4.14 26.12 6.39
C ASP A 25 -4.12 25.57 7.83
N VAL A 26 -3.87 24.26 7.99
CA VAL A 26 -3.73 23.57 9.27
C VAL A 26 -2.26 23.25 9.51
N HIS A 27 -1.73 23.67 10.66
CA HIS A 27 -0.33 23.40 11.05
C HIS A 27 -0.26 22.29 12.10
N TYR A 28 0.83 21.52 12.12
CA TYR A 28 1.08 20.49 13.12
C TYR A 28 2.31 20.85 13.96
N VAL A 29 2.17 20.81 15.29
CA VAL A 29 3.31 20.92 16.20
C VAL A 29 3.54 19.56 16.86
N LEU A 30 4.64 18.92 16.44
CA LEU A 30 5.03 17.59 16.86
C LEU A 30 6.13 17.70 17.92
N HIS A 31 5.83 17.26 19.14
CA HIS A 31 6.84 17.09 20.16
C HIS A 31 7.72 15.89 19.77
N ALA A 32 8.98 16.16 19.46
CA ALA A 32 9.92 15.19 18.89
C ALA A 32 11.39 15.57 19.16
N PRO A 33 12.29 14.58 19.20
CA PRO A 33 13.74 14.79 19.26
C PRO A 33 14.30 15.35 17.95
N GLN A 34 15.55 15.81 18.01
CA GLN A 34 16.33 16.12 16.81
C GLN A 34 16.56 14.84 15.98
N GLY A 35 16.08 14.83 14.73
CA GLY A 35 16.23 13.71 13.80
C GLY A 35 14.93 13.33 13.10
N ASP A 36 13.80 13.37 13.80
CA ASP A 36 12.46 13.03 13.29
C ASP A 36 12.02 13.89 12.09
N THR A 37 12.70 15.02 11.86
CA THR A 37 12.62 15.85 10.66
C THR A 37 12.94 15.11 9.35
N TYR A 38 13.45 13.88 9.39
CA TYR A 38 13.59 13.03 8.19
C TYR A 38 12.25 12.84 7.46
N ALA A 39 11.12 12.91 8.17
CA ALA A 39 9.79 12.76 7.58
C ALA A 39 9.46 13.87 6.56
N ASP A 40 10.07 15.06 6.64
CA ASP A 40 9.95 16.11 5.61
C ASP A 40 10.44 15.63 4.23
N LEU A 41 11.41 14.70 4.19
CA LEU A 41 11.95 14.13 2.94
C LEU A 41 10.93 13.25 2.21
N LEU A 42 9.97 12.64 2.92
CA LEU A 42 8.93 11.84 2.28
C LEU A 42 8.09 12.74 1.36
N PHE A 43 7.56 13.83 1.90
CA PHE A 43 6.73 14.80 1.16
C PHE A 43 7.52 15.58 0.09
N THR A 44 8.77 15.95 0.38
CA THR A 44 9.58 16.78 -0.53
C THR A 44 10.34 15.98 -1.60
N MET A 45 10.64 14.69 -1.39
CA MET A 45 11.40 13.86 -2.33
C MET A 45 10.58 12.75 -2.99
N ILE A 46 9.65 12.10 -2.26
CA ILE A 46 8.79 11.03 -2.80
C ILE A 46 7.56 11.64 -3.47
N GLU A 47 6.78 12.46 -2.76
CA GLU A 47 5.64 13.18 -3.34
C GLU A 47 6.06 14.44 -4.13
N ARG A 48 7.34 14.86 -4.02
CA ARG A 48 7.96 15.97 -4.76
C ARG A 48 7.26 17.33 -4.57
N ARG A 49 6.75 17.60 -3.36
CA ARG A 49 6.09 18.88 -3.05
C ARG A 49 7.07 20.06 -3.12
N GLY A 50 6.66 21.12 -3.83
CA GLY A 50 7.41 22.39 -3.93
C GLY A 50 7.36 23.28 -2.68
N ALA A 51 6.97 22.73 -1.52
CA ALA A 51 6.89 23.41 -0.24
C ALA A 51 7.23 22.42 0.89
N ARG A 52 7.73 22.93 2.02
CA ARG A 52 7.89 22.14 3.24
C ARG A 52 6.52 21.72 3.78
N PRO A 53 6.39 20.57 4.47
CA PRO A 53 5.22 20.25 5.28
C PRO A 53 4.88 21.36 6.28
N PRO A 54 3.58 21.56 6.61
CA PRO A 54 3.15 22.50 7.66
C PRO A 54 3.37 21.87 9.05
N VAL A 55 4.63 21.55 9.35
CA VAL A 55 5.03 20.81 10.56
C VAL A 55 6.18 21.53 11.26
N THR A 56 5.97 21.87 12.52
CA THR A 56 7.01 22.32 13.46
C THR A 56 7.35 21.16 14.39
N TYR A 57 8.64 20.89 14.55
CA TYR A 57 9.16 19.88 15.47
C TYR A 57 9.86 20.61 16.62
N THR A 58 9.73 20.14 17.86
CA THR A 58 10.48 20.72 19.00
C THR A 58 11.99 20.47 18.91
N THR A 59 12.39 19.41 18.21
CA THR A 59 13.80 19.01 17.99
C THR A 59 14.67 18.88 19.25
N PHE A 60 14.11 18.37 20.35
CA PHE A 60 14.84 18.27 21.62
C PHE A 60 16.05 17.33 21.54
N GLN A 61 17.08 17.64 22.32
CA GLN A 61 18.34 16.90 22.40
C GLN A 61 18.54 16.35 23.82
N ALA A 62 19.54 15.48 24.00
CA ALA A 62 19.84 14.88 25.30
C ALA A 62 20.12 15.90 26.43
N ARG A 63 20.57 17.11 26.09
CA ARG A 63 20.79 18.21 27.06
C ARG A 63 19.48 18.83 27.56
N ASP A 64 18.43 18.81 26.72
CA ASP A 64 17.15 19.49 26.99
C ASP A 64 16.25 18.61 27.88
N LEU A 65 16.48 17.29 27.89
CA LEU A 65 15.87 16.31 28.81
C LEU A 65 16.19 16.54 30.30
N GLY A 66 17.21 17.35 30.60
CA GLY A 66 17.52 17.79 31.97
C GLY A 66 16.93 19.17 32.33
N GLY A 67 16.12 19.75 31.43
CA GLY A 67 15.47 21.05 31.59
C GLY A 67 13.94 20.94 31.48
N ASP A 68 13.31 21.96 30.90
CA ASP A 68 11.85 22.04 30.75
C ASP A 68 11.44 21.78 29.28
N THR A 69 11.14 20.52 28.96
CA THR A 69 10.66 20.10 27.63
C THR A 69 9.23 20.59 27.34
N ALA A 70 8.41 20.78 28.36
CA ALA A 70 7.07 21.33 28.25
C ALA A 70 7.07 22.81 27.80
N GLU A 71 8.02 23.62 28.30
CA GLU A 71 8.18 25.02 27.90
C GLU A 71 8.83 25.15 26.51
N LEU A 72 9.75 24.26 26.15
CA LEU A 72 10.24 24.13 24.76
C LEU A 72 9.08 23.80 23.80
N PHE A 73 8.17 22.90 24.20
CA PHE A 73 6.96 22.60 23.43
C PHE A 73 6.03 23.81 23.33
N LYS A 74 5.70 24.48 24.44
CA LYS A 74 4.88 25.71 24.45
C LYS A 74 5.45 26.79 23.52
N THR A 75 6.74 27.07 23.63
CA THR A 75 7.46 28.03 22.78
C THR A 75 7.34 27.65 21.30
N SER A 76 7.56 26.38 20.96
CA SER A 76 7.42 25.87 19.59
C SER A 76 6.00 26.02 19.01
N VAL A 77 4.97 25.91 19.86
CA VAL A 77 3.57 26.15 19.47
C VAL A 77 3.31 27.64 19.23
N GLN A 78 3.79 28.52 20.12
CA GLN A 78 3.63 29.97 19.98
C GLN A 78 4.32 30.49 18.71
N GLU A 79 5.60 30.15 18.50
CA GLU A 79 6.37 30.54 17.31
C GLU A 79 5.71 30.04 16.01
N ALA A 80 5.20 28.81 16.00
CA ALA A 80 4.48 28.27 14.84
C ALA A 80 3.19 29.07 14.55
N CYS A 81 2.42 29.40 15.58
CA CYS A 81 1.17 30.15 15.42
C CYS A 81 1.42 31.61 15.00
N GLU A 82 2.43 32.29 15.57
CA GLU A 82 2.82 33.64 15.16
C GLU A 82 3.34 33.68 13.71
N ARG A 83 4.22 32.73 13.35
CA ARG A 83 4.87 32.69 12.04
C ARG A 83 3.91 32.32 10.92
N PHE A 84 3.13 31.25 11.09
CA PHE A 84 2.32 30.67 10.02
C PHE A 84 0.86 31.12 10.06
N ARG A 85 0.34 31.56 11.22
CA ARG A 85 -1.05 31.99 11.45
C ARG A 85 -2.09 31.02 10.85
N PRO A 86 -2.03 29.72 11.20
CA PRO A 86 -2.94 28.71 10.66
C PRO A 86 -4.37 28.91 11.18
N ALA A 87 -5.34 28.37 10.45
CA ALA A 87 -6.76 28.40 10.86
C ALA A 87 -7.08 27.40 11.97
N ALA A 88 -6.27 26.35 12.13
CA ALA A 88 -6.29 25.41 13.25
C ALA A 88 -4.91 24.78 13.46
N VAL A 89 -4.63 24.29 14.67
CA VAL A 89 -3.36 23.63 15.01
C VAL A 89 -3.58 22.22 15.55
N LEU A 90 -2.94 21.25 14.91
CA LEU A 90 -2.77 19.89 15.44
C LEU A 90 -1.60 19.88 16.44
N VAL A 91 -1.72 19.14 17.54
CA VAL A 91 -0.62 18.94 18.50
C VAL A 91 -0.50 17.48 18.93
N GLY A 92 0.73 16.98 19.10
CA GLY A 92 0.95 15.59 19.51
C GLY A 92 2.43 15.25 19.72
N ALA A 93 2.72 13.97 19.97
CA ALA A 93 4.04 13.46 20.33
C ALA A 93 4.56 12.42 19.31
N SER A 94 5.88 12.35 19.13
CA SER A 94 6.56 11.22 18.50
C SER A 94 6.87 10.13 19.53
N CYS A 95 7.36 8.96 19.10
CA CYS A 95 7.58 7.82 20.00
C CYS A 95 8.53 8.14 21.18
N THR A 96 9.56 8.96 20.98
CA THR A 96 10.43 9.40 22.09
C THR A 96 9.73 10.39 23.02
N ALA A 97 8.86 11.25 22.50
CA ALA A 97 8.10 12.20 23.31
C ALA A 97 6.97 11.53 24.12
N GLU A 98 6.41 10.42 23.63
CA GLU A 98 5.46 9.57 24.37
C GLU A 98 6.07 9.01 25.67
N LEU A 99 7.41 8.88 25.76
CA LEU A 99 8.12 8.37 26.93
C LEU A 99 8.39 9.42 28.03
N ILE A 100 8.48 10.72 27.68
CA ILE A 100 8.71 11.79 28.67
C ILE A 100 7.42 12.30 29.33
N GLN A 101 6.26 11.94 28.78
CA GLN A 101 4.92 12.16 29.36
C GLN A 101 4.52 13.63 29.60
N ASP A 102 5.14 14.56 28.87
CA ASP A 102 4.55 15.87 28.63
C ASP A 102 3.18 15.71 27.93
N ASP A 103 2.25 16.65 28.19
CA ASP A 103 0.91 16.67 27.57
C ASP A 103 0.80 17.79 26.53
N PRO A 104 1.17 17.56 25.25
CA PRO A 104 0.97 18.50 24.16
C PRO A 104 -0.43 19.12 24.09
N GLY A 105 -1.47 18.38 24.49
CA GLY A 105 -2.85 18.83 24.43
C GLY A 105 -3.22 19.82 25.53
N GLY A 106 -2.94 19.49 26.78
CA GLY A 106 -3.10 20.39 27.92
C GLY A 106 -2.20 21.62 27.81
N LEU A 107 -0.92 21.43 27.45
CA LEU A 107 0.05 22.50 27.26
C LEU A 107 -0.40 23.49 26.18
N ALA A 108 -0.80 23.03 24.99
CA ALA A 108 -1.24 23.91 23.92
C ALA A 108 -2.60 24.58 24.19
N ARG A 109 -3.52 23.92 24.91
CA ARG A 109 -4.78 24.54 25.37
C ARG A 109 -4.53 25.67 26.36
N ALA A 110 -3.57 25.50 27.27
CA ALA A 110 -3.22 26.51 28.28
C ALA A 110 -2.66 27.82 27.68
N LEU A 111 -2.17 27.79 26.43
CA LEU A 111 -1.67 28.97 25.71
C LEU A 111 -2.78 29.91 25.20
N GLY A 112 -4.05 29.48 25.17
CA GLY A 112 -5.18 30.36 24.83
C GLY A 112 -5.15 30.94 23.39
N LEU A 113 -4.60 30.19 22.43
CA LEU A 113 -4.17 30.64 21.08
C LEU A 113 -5.24 31.27 20.16
N GLY A 114 -6.52 31.35 20.58
CA GLY A 114 -7.62 31.91 19.78
C GLY A 114 -8.10 31.07 18.59
N ILE A 115 -7.31 30.08 18.16
CA ILE A 115 -7.65 29.11 17.11
C ILE A 115 -7.97 27.71 17.70
N PRO A 116 -8.67 26.82 16.97
CA PRO A 116 -8.88 25.43 17.38
C PRO A 116 -7.55 24.69 17.60
N VAL A 117 -7.41 24.08 18.78
CA VAL A 117 -6.29 23.19 19.15
C VAL A 117 -6.81 21.76 19.18
N ILE A 118 -6.29 20.91 18.30
CA ILE A 118 -6.67 19.50 18.16
C ILE A 118 -5.52 18.63 18.68
N PRO A 119 -5.60 18.08 19.90
CA PRO A 119 -4.63 17.13 20.40
C PRO A 119 -4.82 15.75 19.78
N LEU A 120 -3.70 15.07 19.58
CA LEU A 120 -3.59 13.77 18.94
C LEU A 120 -2.89 12.78 19.88
N GLU A 121 -3.67 11.86 20.46
CA GLU A 121 -3.18 10.77 21.31
C GLU A 121 -2.84 9.56 20.43
N LEU A 122 -1.56 9.47 20.01
CA LEU A 122 -1.12 8.53 18.96
C LEU A 122 -0.09 7.52 19.49
N PRO A 123 -0.51 6.39 20.11
CA PRO A 123 0.39 5.44 20.76
C PRO A 123 1.29 4.71 19.75
N ALA A 124 2.52 5.21 19.60
CA ALA A 124 3.46 4.81 18.55
C ALA A 124 4.06 3.41 18.77
N TYR A 125 3.89 2.86 19.97
CA TYR A 125 4.26 1.49 20.33
C TYR A 125 3.15 0.45 20.08
N GLN A 126 1.96 0.88 19.64
CA GLN A 126 0.79 0.01 19.44
C GLN A 126 0.10 0.18 18.08
N ARG A 127 0.25 1.34 17.43
CA ARG A 127 -0.41 1.69 16.18
C ARG A 127 0.59 2.15 15.12
N LYS A 128 0.13 2.21 13.87
CA LYS A 128 0.94 2.57 12.70
C LYS A 128 0.33 3.72 11.90
N GLU A 129 1.02 4.11 10.84
CA GLU A 129 0.76 5.26 9.98
C GLU A 129 -0.71 5.44 9.56
N ASN A 130 -1.36 4.44 8.97
CA ASN A 130 -2.72 4.64 8.44
C ASN A 130 -3.75 4.81 9.56
N TRP A 131 -3.62 4.08 10.68
CA TRP A 131 -4.41 4.35 11.88
C TRP A 131 -4.18 5.78 12.39
N GLY A 132 -2.93 6.24 12.44
CA GLY A 132 -2.60 7.62 12.85
C GLY A 132 -3.22 8.68 11.94
N ALA A 133 -3.31 8.42 10.63
CA ALA A 133 -4.02 9.27 9.69
C ALA A 133 -5.55 9.25 9.91
N SER A 134 -6.15 8.07 10.09
CA SER A 134 -7.58 7.92 10.37
C SER A 134 -8.00 8.64 11.66
N GLU A 135 -7.26 8.42 12.75
CA GLU A 135 -7.54 9.04 14.05
C GLU A 135 -7.34 10.56 13.99
N THR A 136 -6.27 11.04 13.33
CA THR A 136 -6.03 12.48 13.14
C THR A 136 -7.14 13.13 12.32
N PHE A 137 -7.57 12.52 11.21
CA PHE A 137 -8.64 13.07 10.38
C PHE A 137 -9.98 13.05 11.13
N TYR A 138 -10.30 11.98 11.85
CA TYR A 138 -11.48 11.91 12.71
C TYR A 138 -11.49 12.99 13.80
N HIS A 139 -10.38 13.19 14.51
CA HIS A 139 -10.27 14.24 15.53
C HIS A 139 -10.41 15.64 14.94
N LEU A 140 -9.80 15.90 13.77
CA LEU A 140 -9.93 17.17 13.06
C LEU A 140 -11.37 17.44 12.61
N VAL A 141 -12.03 16.46 11.99
CA VAL A 141 -13.43 16.55 11.55
C VAL A 141 -14.36 16.76 12.76
N ARG A 142 -14.15 16.02 13.85
CA ARG A 142 -14.93 16.17 15.08
C ARG A 142 -14.72 17.53 15.75
N ALA A 143 -13.51 18.11 15.67
CA ALA A 143 -13.22 19.42 16.24
C ALA A 143 -13.78 20.58 15.41
N LEU A 144 -13.72 20.49 14.07
CA LEU A 144 -14.09 21.59 13.17
C LEU A 144 -15.54 21.53 12.69
N ALA A 145 -16.07 20.34 12.36
CA ALA A 145 -17.48 20.18 12.00
C ALA A 145 -18.39 19.98 13.21
N GLY A 146 -17.86 19.43 14.32
CA GLY A 146 -18.62 19.17 15.56
C GLY A 146 -19.44 20.35 16.11
N PRO A 147 -18.93 21.60 16.12
CA PRO A 147 -19.70 22.78 16.53
C PRO A 147 -20.96 23.04 15.69
N SER A 148 -20.99 22.54 14.45
CA SER A 148 -22.12 22.65 13.51
C SER A 148 -23.03 21.42 13.50
N ALA A 149 -22.75 20.40 14.32
CA ALA A 149 -23.52 19.16 14.36
C ALA A 149 -24.90 19.39 15.03
N PRO A 150 -26.00 18.91 14.41
CA PRO A 150 -27.33 19.01 15.02
C PRO A 150 -27.44 18.11 16.28
N PRO A 151 -28.42 18.38 17.17
CA PRO A 151 -28.68 17.53 18.33
C PRO A 151 -28.90 16.05 17.93
N PRO A 152 -28.39 15.06 18.69
CA PRO A 152 -28.55 13.64 18.37
C PRO A 152 -30.03 13.25 18.16
N GLY A 153 -30.31 12.54 17.07
CA GLY A 153 -31.67 12.17 16.68
C GLY A 153 -32.44 13.21 15.87
N THR A 154 -31.86 14.39 15.59
CA THR A 154 -32.45 15.36 14.65
C THR A 154 -32.53 14.74 13.25
N PRO A 155 -33.72 14.71 12.60
CA PRO A 155 -33.83 14.20 11.24
C PRO A 155 -33.11 15.12 10.24
N ARG A 156 -32.38 14.53 9.30
CA ARG A 156 -31.69 15.28 8.25
C ARG A 156 -32.72 15.99 7.36
N PRO A 157 -32.57 17.31 7.07
CA PRO A 157 -33.49 18.02 6.18
C PRO A 157 -33.41 17.48 4.76
N ALA A 158 -34.54 17.49 4.05
CA ALA A 158 -34.62 17.07 2.66
C ALA A 158 -33.78 17.98 1.75
N ARG A 159 -33.13 17.40 0.74
CA ARG A 159 -32.43 18.16 -0.31
C ARG A 159 -33.45 19.04 -1.08
N PRO A 160 -33.18 20.35 -1.28
CA PRO A 160 -33.97 21.20 -2.15
C PRO A 160 -34.05 20.61 -3.58
N ALA A 161 -35.26 20.58 -4.16
CA ALA A 161 -35.50 19.89 -5.43
C ALA A 161 -34.78 20.50 -6.65
N ASP A 162 -34.45 21.78 -6.55
CA ASP A 162 -33.67 22.58 -7.50
C ASP A 162 -32.15 22.38 -7.36
N ARG A 163 -31.67 21.90 -6.20
CA ARG A 163 -30.24 21.67 -5.96
C ARG A 163 -29.84 20.24 -6.33
N ARG A 164 -28.81 20.11 -7.17
CA ARG A 164 -28.12 18.84 -7.45
C ARG A 164 -27.63 18.17 -6.16
N PRO A 165 -27.64 16.84 -6.07
CA PRO A 165 -27.04 16.13 -4.93
C PRO A 165 -25.54 16.40 -4.87
N ARG A 166 -25.00 16.56 -3.66
CA ARG A 166 -23.57 16.78 -3.45
C ARG A 166 -22.98 15.84 -2.41
N CYS A 167 -21.74 15.40 -2.61
CA CYS A 167 -21.04 14.52 -1.67
C CYS A 167 -19.66 15.05 -1.27
N ASN A 168 -19.15 14.58 -0.14
CA ASN A 168 -17.73 14.72 0.19
C ASN A 168 -16.94 13.52 -0.36
N LEU A 169 -15.69 13.74 -0.76
CA LEU A 169 -14.71 12.67 -1.00
C LEU A 169 -13.80 12.57 0.23
N LEU A 170 -13.85 11.45 0.94
CA LEU A 170 -13.19 11.24 2.24
C LEU A 170 -12.09 10.19 2.17
N GLY A 171 -10.95 10.48 2.80
CA GLY A 171 -9.79 9.58 2.89
C GLY A 171 -8.52 10.04 2.16
N PRO A 172 -8.56 10.77 1.02
CA PRO A 172 -7.33 11.18 0.35
C PRO A 172 -6.40 12.02 1.24
N THR A 173 -5.22 11.49 1.56
CA THR A 173 -4.12 12.19 2.26
C THR A 173 -2.95 12.57 1.33
N ALA A 174 -1.96 13.28 1.85
CA ALA A 174 -0.60 13.29 1.30
C ALA A 174 0.05 11.89 1.44
N LEU A 175 1.10 11.62 0.65
CA LEU A 175 1.79 10.31 0.48
C LEU A 175 0.91 9.08 0.18
N GLY A 176 -0.38 9.25 -0.08
CA GLY A 176 -1.24 8.13 -0.45
C GLY A 176 -1.07 7.70 -1.90
N PHE A 177 -1.13 6.38 -2.15
CA PHE A 177 -0.92 5.81 -3.47
C PHE A 177 -1.95 6.33 -4.48
N ARG A 178 -1.47 7.02 -5.53
CA ARG A 178 -2.24 7.57 -6.67
C ARG A 178 -3.41 8.51 -6.35
N HIS A 179 -3.60 8.87 -5.08
CA HIS A 179 -4.70 9.70 -4.57
C HIS A 179 -4.97 10.99 -5.35
N ARG A 180 -3.91 11.65 -5.85
CA ARG A 180 -3.98 12.85 -6.69
C ARG A 180 -4.87 12.64 -7.93
N ASP A 181 -4.70 11.50 -8.59
CA ASP A 181 -5.35 11.21 -9.87
C ASP A 181 -6.69 10.51 -9.65
N ASP A 182 -6.80 9.66 -8.62
CA ASP A 182 -8.05 9.01 -8.22
C ASP A 182 -9.14 10.03 -7.83
N VAL A 183 -8.78 11.09 -7.10
CA VAL A 183 -9.68 12.21 -6.80
C VAL A 183 -10.19 12.88 -8.07
N VAL A 184 -9.33 13.05 -9.09
CA VAL A 184 -9.72 13.66 -10.37
C VAL A 184 -10.65 12.73 -11.16
N GLU A 185 -10.36 11.44 -11.24
CA GLU A 185 -11.20 10.48 -11.96
C GLU A 185 -12.58 10.34 -11.30
N VAL A 186 -12.64 10.15 -9.97
CA VAL A 186 -13.92 10.00 -9.27
C VAL A 186 -14.72 11.31 -9.27
N THR A 187 -14.08 12.48 -9.19
CA THR A 187 -14.78 13.77 -9.37
C THR A 187 -15.43 13.89 -10.75
N ARG A 188 -14.75 13.42 -11.81
CA ARG A 188 -15.31 13.39 -13.17
C ARG A 188 -16.47 12.40 -13.30
N LEU A 189 -16.34 11.21 -12.71
CA LEU A 189 -17.39 10.19 -12.70
C LEU A 189 -18.65 10.67 -11.97
N LEU A 190 -18.49 11.32 -10.81
CA LEU A 190 -19.61 11.91 -10.07
C LEU A 190 -20.30 13.02 -10.87
N ALA A 191 -19.52 13.85 -11.59
CA ALA A 191 -20.07 14.90 -12.44
C ALA A 191 -20.95 14.34 -13.59
N THR A 192 -20.59 13.20 -14.20
CA THR A 192 -21.44 12.57 -15.23
C THR A 192 -22.74 11.98 -14.66
N MET A 193 -22.75 11.59 -13.38
CA MET A 193 -23.95 11.19 -12.64
C MET A 193 -24.83 12.38 -12.20
N GLY A 194 -24.44 13.62 -12.49
CA GLY A 194 -25.14 14.81 -12.00
C GLY A 194 -24.93 15.08 -10.51
N VAL A 195 -23.92 14.45 -9.87
CA VAL A 195 -23.51 14.72 -8.47
C VAL A 195 -22.42 15.79 -8.45
N ASP A 196 -22.46 16.71 -7.50
CA ASP A 196 -21.40 17.71 -7.26
C ASP A 196 -20.49 17.29 -6.10
N VAL A 197 -19.17 17.53 -6.21
CA VAL A 197 -18.26 17.34 -5.07
C VAL A 197 -18.28 18.60 -4.20
N SER A 198 -18.63 18.44 -2.93
CA SER A 198 -18.76 19.55 -1.97
C SER A 198 -17.44 19.89 -1.29
N VAL A 199 -16.69 18.87 -0.87
CA VAL A 199 -15.35 18.95 -0.23
C VAL A 199 -14.58 17.67 -0.56
N VAL A 200 -13.28 17.78 -0.83
CA VAL A 200 -12.33 16.66 -0.80
C VAL A 200 -11.49 16.81 0.47
N ALA A 201 -11.42 15.79 1.32
CA ALA A 201 -10.69 15.88 2.58
C ALA A 201 -10.04 14.54 3.01
N PRO A 202 -8.83 14.57 3.59
CA PRO A 202 -7.97 15.74 3.85
C PRO A 202 -7.42 16.52 2.63
N LEU A 203 -7.21 15.87 1.47
CA LEU A 203 -6.44 16.44 0.36
C LEU A 203 -7.09 17.67 -0.29
N GLY A 204 -6.45 18.83 -0.11
CA GLY A 204 -6.82 20.11 -0.70
C GLY A 204 -7.82 20.93 0.12
N ALA A 205 -8.30 20.44 1.26
CA ALA A 205 -9.24 21.17 2.11
C ALA A 205 -8.56 22.23 3.00
N SER A 206 -9.28 23.33 3.23
CA SER A 206 -9.02 24.22 4.36
C SER A 206 -9.73 23.74 5.63
N ALA A 207 -9.34 24.27 6.80
CA ALA A 207 -10.07 24.08 8.05
C ALA A 207 -11.54 24.53 7.94
N ALA A 208 -11.82 25.55 7.14
CA ALA A 208 -13.17 26.01 6.86
C ALA A 208 -13.98 25.01 6.01
N ASP A 209 -13.35 24.30 5.07
CA ASP A 209 -14.01 23.24 4.30
C ASP A 209 -14.27 21.99 5.15
N VAL A 210 -13.33 21.62 6.02
CA VAL A 210 -13.53 20.54 7.00
C VAL A 210 -14.71 20.87 7.93
N ALA A 211 -14.82 22.11 8.42
CA ALA A 211 -15.94 22.56 9.24
C ALA A 211 -17.31 22.46 8.52
N ARG A 212 -17.30 22.48 7.19
CA ARG A 212 -18.49 22.42 6.34
C ARG A 212 -18.88 21.02 5.88
N LEU A 213 -18.14 19.96 6.24
CA LEU A 213 -18.43 18.58 5.78
C LEU A 213 -19.88 18.11 6.02
N GLY A 214 -20.52 18.54 7.11
CA GLY A 214 -21.93 18.23 7.41
C GLY A 214 -22.96 18.75 6.40
N GLU A 215 -22.57 19.72 5.55
CA GLU A 215 -23.39 20.31 4.50
C GLU A 215 -23.76 19.32 3.38
N ALA A 216 -22.88 18.36 3.07
CA ALA A 216 -23.04 17.46 1.94
C ALA A 216 -24.18 16.45 2.17
N ASP A 217 -24.79 15.93 1.11
CA ASP A 217 -25.94 15.03 1.21
C ASP A 217 -25.54 13.62 1.65
N PHE A 218 -24.38 13.14 1.19
CA PHE A 218 -23.77 11.87 1.57
C PHE A 218 -22.24 11.96 1.50
N ASN A 219 -21.54 10.93 1.97
CA ASN A 219 -20.09 10.80 1.93
C ASN A 219 -19.67 9.63 1.04
N VAL A 220 -18.65 9.84 0.21
CA VAL A 220 -17.93 8.78 -0.50
C VAL A 220 -16.61 8.56 0.22
N VAL A 221 -16.34 7.33 0.64
CA VAL A 221 -15.05 6.93 1.25
C VAL A 221 -14.21 6.29 0.15
N LEU A 222 -13.14 6.98 -0.26
CA LEU A 222 -12.22 6.49 -1.29
C LEU A 222 -11.17 5.54 -0.72
N TYR A 223 -10.73 5.81 0.51
CA TYR A 223 -9.74 5.00 1.23
C TYR A 223 -10.25 4.74 2.65
N PRO A 224 -10.89 3.58 2.89
CA PRO A 224 -11.37 3.17 4.21
C PRO A 224 -10.35 3.32 5.34
N GLU A 225 -9.09 3.04 5.04
CA GLU A 225 -7.92 3.05 5.93
C GLU A 225 -7.67 4.40 6.60
N THR A 226 -8.13 5.50 5.98
CA THR A 226 -7.93 6.89 6.45
C THR A 226 -9.24 7.67 6.57
N GLY A 227 -10.29 7.26 5.85
CA GLY A 227 -11.56 8.00 5.75
C GLY A 227 -12.74 7.39 6.52
N ARG A 228 -12.78 6.06 6.74
CA ARG A 228 -13.98 5.37 7.24
C ARG A 228 -14.39 5.82 8.65
N GLN A 229 -13.44 6.15 9.51
CA GLN A 229 -13.71 6.60 10.89
C GLN A 229 -14.40 7.97 10.94
N ALA A 230 -13.88 8.94 10.19
CA ALA A 230 -14.50 10.26 10.03
C ALA A 230 -15.88 10.16 9.36
N ALA A 231 -16.01 9.35 8.31
CA ALA A 231 -17.29 9.09 7.63
C ALA A 231 -18.34 8.43 8.55
N THR A 232 -17.92 7.48 9.39
CA THR A 232 -18.78 6.83 10.39
C THR A 232 -19.27 7.81 11.46
N TRP A 233 -18.43 8.75 11.88
CA TRP A 233 -18.84 9.83 12.79
C TRP A 233 -19.81 10.81 12.10
N LEU A 234 -19.50 11.24 10.87
CA LEU A 234 -20.38 12.10 10.07
C LEU A 234 -21.77 11.48 9.84
N ALA A 235 -21.83 10.17 9.58
CA ALA A 235 -23.10 9.44 9.46
C ALA A 235 -23.93 9.48 10.75
N ARG A 236 -23.29 9.34 11.92
CA ARG A 236 -23.93 9.38 13.25
C ARG A 236 -24.35 10.80 13.67
N SER A 237 -23.57 11.82 13.30
CA SER A 237 -23.78 13.21 13.75
C SER A 237 -24.58 14.08 12.77
N PHE A 238 -24.54 13.81 11.46
CA PHE A 238 -25.22 14.61 10.43
C PHE A 238 -26.25 13.82 9.60
N GLY A 239 -26.47 12.54 9.92
CA GLY A 239 -27.39 11.66 9.19
C GLY A 239 -27.00 11.44 7.72
N GLN A 240 -25.72 11.60 7.39
CA GLN A 240 -25.21 11.45 6.02
C GLN A 240 -25.00 9.96 5.68
N PRO A 241 -25.59 9.44 4.58
CA PRO A 241 -25.24 8.12 4.06
C PRO A 241 -23.74 8.02 3.72
N MET A 242 -23.21 6.80 3.72
CA MET A 242 -21.82 6.50 3.40
C MET A 242 -21.76 5.49 2.26
N VAL A 243 -21.02 5.82 1.19
CA VAL A 243 -20.63 4.88 0.13
C VAL A 243 -19.23 4.38 0.44
N ASP A 244 -19.11 3.08 0.72
CA ASP A 244 -17.91 2.35 1.14
C ASP A 244 -17.54 1.27 0.09
N ILE A 245 -17.88 1.53 -1.18
CA ILE A 245 -17.47 0.75 -2.35
C ILE A 245 -16.37 1.54 -3.06
N VAL A 246 -15.15 1.02 -3.05
CA VAL A 246 -13.99 1.68 -3.67
C VAL A 246 -13.94 1.33 -5.16
N PRO A 247 -13.98 2.31 -6.09
CA PRO A 247 -14.15 2.07 -7.53
C PRO A 247 -12.84 1.70 -8.24
N ILE A 248 -12.09 0.70 -7.76
CA ILE A 248 -10.87 0.19 -8.43
C ILE A 248 -11.25 -1.04 -9.27
N GLY A 249 -11.02 -0.96 -10.59
CA GLY A 249 -11.52 -1.95 -11.57
C GLY A 249 -12.90 -1.60 -12.15
N VAL A 250 -13.24 -2.15 -13.31
CA VAL A 250 -14.48 -1.84 -14.03
C VAL A 250 -15.70 -2.38 -13.28
N GLY A 251 -15.62 -3.58 -12.72
CA GLY A 251 -16.69 -4.18 -11.92
C GLY A 251 -17.00 -3.35 -10.67
N ALA A 252 -15.96 -2.98 -9.91
CA ALA A 252 -16.13 -2.16 -8.71
C ALA A 252 -16.57 -0.72 -9.03
N THR A 253 -16.14 -0.16 -10.16
CA THR A 253 -16.62 1.14 -10.66
C THR A 253 -18.12 1.11 -10.95
N ARG A 254 -18.64 0.05 -11.57
CA ARG A 254 -20.08 -0.11 -11.82
C ARG A 254 -20.89 -0.28 -10.52
N ASP A 255 -20.38 -1.05 -9.56
CA ASP A 255 -21.01 -1.21 -8.24
C ASP A 255 -21.04 0.13 -7.47
N PHE A 256 -19.96 0.91 -7.55
CA PHE A 256 -19.87 2.26 -6.99
C PHE A 256 -20.89 3.22 -7.63
N ILE A 257 -21.02 3.22 -8.96
CA ILE A 257 -22.04 4.01 -9.68
C ILE A 257 -23.45 3.63 -9.18
N ALA A 258 -23.75 2.35 -8.99
CA ALA A 258 -25.04 1.93 -8.45
C ALA A 258 -25.28 2.40 -7.00
N ALA A 259 -24.27 2.31 -6.13
CA ALA A 259 -24.37 2.76 -4.74
C ALA A 259 -24.49 4.29 -4.61
N VAL A 260 -23.74 5.04 -5.41
CA VAL A 260 -23.86 6.51 -5.49
C VAL A 260 -25.23 6.91 -6.03
N ALA A 261 -25.74 6.24 -7.06
CA ALA A 261 -27.06 6.53 -7.62
C ALA A 261 -28.17 6.37 -6.57
N ALA A 262 -28.10 5.28 -5.79
CA ALA A 262 -28.99 5.04 -4.66
C ALA A 262 -28.86 6.08 -3.53
N ALA A 263 -27.64 6.52 -3.19
CA ALA A 263 -27.40 7.51 -2.13
C ALA A 263 -27.80 8.95 -2.54
N ALA A 264 -27.65 9.31 -3.81
CA ALA A 264 -27.93 10.63 -4.35
C ALA A 264 -29.39 10.82 -4.83
N GLY A 265 -30.06 9.72 -5.19
CA GLY A 265 -31.37 9.72 -5.84
C GLY A 265 -31.28 10.18 -7.30
N VAL A 266 -30.39 9.56 -8.09
CA VAL A 266 -30.16 9.88 -9.52
C VAL A 266 -30.15 8.61 -10.37
N ASP A 267 -30.25 8.79 -11.69
CA ASP A 267 -30.12 7.70 -12.67
C ASP A 267 -28.63 7.33 -12.87
N PRO A 268 -28.23 6.05 -12.73
CA PRO A 268 -26.86 5.60 -13.04
C PRO A 268 -26.57 5.51 -14.55
N ALA A 269 -27.59 5.46 -15.42
CA ALA A 269 -27.43 5.18 -16.84
C ALA A 269 -26.48 6.14 -17.59
N PRO A 270 -26.44 7.47 -17.33
CA PRO A 270 -25.49 8.37 -17.99
C PRO A 270 -24.02 8.03 -17.73
N ALA A 271 -23.68 7.59 -16.51
CA ALA A 271 -22.31 7.21 -16.15
C ALA A 271 -21.94 5.82 -16.67
N LEU A 272 -22.90 4.88 -16.69
CA LEU A 272 -22.70 3.54 -17.28
C LEU A 272 -22.57 3.60 -18.81
N ALA A 273 -23.30 4.50 -19.48
CA ALA A 273 -23.17 4.75 -20.92
C ALA A 273 -21.89 5.52 -21.29
N ALA A 274 -21.26 6.20 -20.31
CA ALA A 274 -20.00 6.91 -20.45
C ALA A 274 -18.77 6.05 -20.06
N GLU A 275 -18.89 4.71 -20.08
CA GLU A 275 -17.77 3.80 -19.82
C GLU A 275 -16.68 3.94 -20.91
N THR A 276 -15.57 4.60 -20.57
CA THR A 276 -14.40 4.84 -21.44
C THR A 276 -13.31 3.77 -21.32
N ALA A 277 -13.57 2.71 -20.54
CA ALA A 277 -12.59 1.66 -20.26
C ALA A 277 -12.25 0.88 -21.54
N ARG A 278 -10.97 0.86 -21.90
CA ARG A 278 -10.38 0.07 -22.99
C ARG A 278 -9.99 -1.32 -22.50
N SER A 279 -9.63 -1.46 -21.23
CA SER A 279 -9.21 -2.74 -20.63
C SER A 279 -10.21 -3.90 -20.80
N PRO A 280 -11.55 -3.73 -20.78
CA PRO A 280 -12.47 -4.83 -21.08
C PRO A 280 -12.37 -5.35 -22.51
N TRP A 281 -11.96 -4.53 -23.48
CA TRP A 281 -11.64 -5.01 -24.83
C TRP A 281 -10.27 -5.69 -24.85
N TYR A 282 -9.25 -5.07 -24.28
CA TYR A 282 -7.88 -5.58 -24.28
C TYR A 282 -7.76 -6.94 -23.57
N ALA A 283 -8.47 -7.14 -22.45
CA ALA A 283 -8.50 -8.44 -21.76
C ALA A 283 -9.30 -9.53 -22.50
N ARG A 284 -10.14 -9.16 -23.49
CA ARG A 284 -10.91 -10.09 -24.33
C ARG A 284 -10.32 -10.30 -25.72
N SER A 285 -9.34 -9.49 -26.15
CA SER A 285 -8.68 -9.67 -27.43
C SER A 285 -7.69 -10.85 -27.39
N VAL A 286 -7.44 -11.45 -28.55
CA VAL A 286 -6.76 -12.75 -28.65
C VAL A 286 -5.32 -12.74 -28.10
N ASP A 287 -4.66 -11.59 -28.14
CA ASP A 287 -3.36 -11.32 -27.54
C ASP A 287 -3.33 -11.50 -26.01
N SER A 288 -4.44 -11.27 -25.31
CA SER A 288 -4.56 -11.52 -23.86
C SER A 288 -4.83 -12.99 -23.51
N THR A 289 -5.03 -13.89 -24.47
CA THR A 289 -5.41 -15.29 -24.18
C THR A 289 -4.40 -16.00 -23.28
N TYR A 290 -3.10 -15.70 -23.43
CA TYR A 290 -2.03 -16.29 -22.61
C TYR A 290 -2.06 -15.85 -21.13
N LEU A 291 -2.76 -14.78 -20.76
CA LEU A 291 -2.97 -14.37 -19.37
C LEU A 291 -3.85 -15.37 -18.60
N THR A 292 -4.72 -16.08 -19.32
CA THR A 292 -5.73 -16.99 -18.75
C THR A 292 -5.09 -18.04 -17.84
N GLY A 293 -5.45 -18.00 -16.56
CA GLY A 293 -5.00 -18.94 -15.55
C GLY A 293 -3.62 -18.65 -14.96
N LYS A 294 -2.85 -17.65 -15.46
CA LYS A 294 -1.54 -17.29 -14.89
C LYS A 294 -1.67 -16.97 -13.40
N ARG A 295 -0.70 -17.45 -12.61
CA ARG A 295 -0.78 -17.51 -11.15
C ARG A 295 -0.32 -16.20 -10.52
N VAL A 296 -1.20 -15.49 -9.82
CA VAL A 296 -0.88 -14.19 -9.20
C VAL A 296 -0.94 -14.24 -7.67
N PHE A 297 0.05 -13.64 -7.02
CA PHE A 297 0.06 -13.35 -5.58
C PHE A 297 -0.25 -11.86 -5.36
N VAL A 298 -1.12 -11.55 -4.39
CA VAL A 298 -1.63 -10.18 -4.15
C VAL A 298 -1.38 -9.75 -2.70
N PHE A 299 -0.75 -8.59 -2.51
CA PHE A 299 -0.43 -8.05 -1.18
C PHE A 299 -0.43 -6.51 -1.13
N GLY A 300 -0.77 -5.92 0.02
CA GLY A 300 -0.77 -4.47 0.21
C GLY A 300 -1.61 -4.01 1.40
N ASP A 301 -2.08 -2.77 1.39
CA ASP A 301 -3.25 -2.34 2.15
C ASP A 301 -4.50 -3.13 1.73
N ALA A 302 -5.50 -3.16 2.60
CA ALA A 302 -6.68 -4.02 2.41
C ALA A 302 -7.49 -3.61 1.17
N THR A 303 -7.69 -2.31 0.95
CA THR A 303 -8.44 -1.78 -0.20
C THR A 303 -7.81 -2.19 -1.53
N HIS A 304 -6.53 -1.92 -1.75
CA HIS A 304 -5.86 -2.24 -3.01
C HIS A 304 -5.70 -3.76 -3.19
N ALA A 305 -5.40 -4.52 -2.12
CA ALA A 305 -5.27 -5.98 -2.21
C ALA A 305 -6.61 -6.67 -2.55
N VAL A 306 -7.73 -6.27 -1.94
CA VAL A 306 -9.06 -6.83 -2.23
C VAL A 306 -9.54 -6.45 -3.63
N ALA A 307 -9.33 -5.20 -4.04
CA ALA A 307 -9.66 -4.76 -5.40
C ALA A 307 -8.79 -5.49 -6.45
N ALA A 308 -7.48 -5.63 -6.20
CA ALA A 308 -6.57 -6.29 -7.13
C ALA A 308 -6.89 -7.78 -7.32
N ALA A 309 -7.25 -8.50 -6.25
CA ALA A 309 -7.72 -9.88 -6.36
C ALA A 309 -8.99 -10.00 -7.22
N ARG A 310 -9.92 -9.04 -7.11
CA ARG A 310 -11.14 -9.01 -7.93
C ARG A 310 -10.81 -8.78 -9.41
N VAL A 311 -10.07 -7.72 -9.73
CA VAL A 311 -9.69 -7.39 -11.12
C VAL A 311 -8.87 -8.53 -11.74
N ALA A 312 -7.94 -9.11 -10.99
CA ALA A 312 -7.14 -10.24 -11.44
C ALA A 312 -8.00 -11.42 -11.88
N ARG A 313 -8.96 -11.87 -11.07
CA ARG A 313 -9.84 -13.01 -11.42
C ARG A 313 -10.91 -12.63 -12.45
N ASP A 314 -11.68 -11.58 -12.18
CA ASP A 314 -12.94 -11.28 -12.87
C ASP A 314 -12.77 -10.45 -14.14
N GLU A 315 -11.68 -9.69 -14.27
CA GLU A 315 -11.44 -8.76 -15.39
C GLU A 315 -10.24 -9.17 -16.26
N LEU A 316 -9.23 -9.88 -15.71
CA LEU A 316 -8.01 -10.31 -16.41
C LEU A 316 -7.84 -11.84 -16.56
N GLY A 317 -8.66 -12.64 -15.88
CA GLY A 317 -8.62 -14.11 -15.99
C GLY A 317 -7.44 -14.81 -15.30
N PHE A 318 -6.72 -14.13 -14.41
CA PHE A 318 -5.63 -14.72 -13.60
C PHE A 318 -6.16 -15.67 -12.51
N THR A 319 -5.35 -16.67 -12.15
CA THR A 319 -5.57 -17.48 -10.95
C THR A 319 -4.95 -16.78 -9.75
N VAL A 320 -5.75 -16.19 -8.86
CA VAL A 320 -5.25 -15.71 -7.56
C VAL A 320 -4.83 -16.92 -6.72
N VAL A 321 -3.55 -16.99 -6.32
CA VAL A 321 -2.98 -18.11 -5.54
C VAL A 321 -2.54 -17.74 -4.13
N GLY A 322 -2.52 -16.44 -3.82
CA GLY A 322 -2.31 -15.90 -2.48
C GLY A 322 -2.86 -14.48 -2.40
N LEU A 323 -3.47 -14.15 -1.27
CA LEU A 323 -4.00 -12.81 -0.97
C LEU A 323 -3.65 -12.47 0.48
N GLY A 324 -3.14 -11.28 0.73
CA GLY A 324 -2.80 -10.84 2.08
C GLY A 324 -2.77 -9.33 2.27
N THR A 325 -2.58 -8.91 3.52
CA THR A 325 -2.37 -7.51 3.91
C THR A 325 -1.51 -7.40 5.17
N TYR A 326 -0.81 -6.29 5.30
CA TYR A 326 -0.14 -5.87 6.53
C TYR A 326 -1.08 -5.21 7.55
N GLN A 327 -2.32 -4.86 7.16
CA GLN A 327 -3.26 -4.13 8.00
C GLN A 327 -4.14 -5.08 8.83
N ARG A 328 -3.75 -5.26 10.10
CA ARG A 328 -4.46 -6.12 11.06
C ARG A 328 -5.89 -5.63 11.34
N GLU A 329 -6.11 -4.32 11.28
CA GLU A 329 -7.40 -3.63 11.43
C GLU A 329 -8.46 -4.08 10.40
N PHE A 330 -8.03 -4.41 9.17
CA PHE A 330 -8.90 -4.81 8.06
C PHE A 330 -8.84 -6.32 7.75
N ALA A 331 -8.25 -7.11 8.67
CA ALA A 331 -8.05 -8.54 8.49
C ALA A 331 -9.34 -9.34 8.25
N ARG A 332 -10.49 -8.86 8.73
CA ARG A 332 -11.79 -9.52 8.50
C ARG A 332 -12.21 -9.37 7.03
N GLU A 333 -12.17 -8.16 6.49
CA GLU A 333 -12.45 -7.87 5.08
C GLU A 333 -11.56 -8.68 4.13
N VAL A 334 -10.25 -8.72 4.38
CA VAL A 334 -9.32 -9.49 3.53
C VAL A 334 -9.52 -11.01 3.67
N ARG A 335 -9.85 -11.53 4.87
CA ARG A 335 -10.26 -12.94 5.03
C ARG A 335 -11.58 -13.26 4.33
N THR A 336 -12.56 -12.35 4.35
CA THR A 336 -13.82 -12.50 3.59
C THR A 336 -13.55 -12.51 2.08
N ALA A 337 -12.65 -11.66 1.58
CA ALA A 337 -12.25 -11.68 0.18
C ALA A 337 -11.51 -12.98 -0.19
N ALA A 338 -10.51 -13.41 0.59
CA ALA A 338 -9.73 -14.62 0.32
C ALA A 338 -10.59 -15.89 0.20
N ALA A 339 -11.64 -15.99 1.01
CA ALA A 339 -12.61 -17.09 0.94
C ALA A 339 -13.32 -17.19 -0.43
N LEU A 340 -13.51 -16.08 -1.17
CA LEU A 340 -14.07 -16.06 -2.53
C LEU A 340 -13.13 -16.68 -3.59
N TYR A 341 -11.88 -16.96 -3.23
CA TYR A 341 -10.88 -17.61 -4.07
C TYR A 341 -10.47 -19.00 -3.52
N GLY A 342 -11.10 -19.46 -2.42
CA GLY A 342 -10.71 -20.69 -1.72
C GLY A 342 -9.38 -20.59 -0.97
N LEU A 343 -8.92 -19.38 -0.64
CA LEU A 343 -7.63 -19.10 -0.01
C LEU A 343 -7.78 -18.76 1.48
N GLU A 344 -6.76 -19.06 2.28
CA GLU A 344 -6.55 -18.37 3.55
C GLU A 344 -5.82 -17.04 3.29
N ALA A 345 -6.24 -15.97 3.97
CA ALA A 345 -5.57 -14.67 3.86
C ALA A 345 -4.32 -14.58 4.74
N LEU A 346 -3.21 -14.18 4.14
CA LEU A 346 -1.97 -13.85 4.86
C LEU A 346 -2.11 -12.48 5.53
N ILE A 347 -2.27 -12.46 6.85
CA ILE A 347 -2.40 -11.22 7.65
C ILE A 347 -1.11 -11.03 8.46
N THR A 348 -0.13 -10.33 7.90
CA THR A 348 1.19 -10.17 8.54
C THR A 348 1.88 -8.88 8.11
N ASP A 349 2.60 -8.27 9.04
CA ASP A 349 3.47 -7.12 8.80
C ASP A 349 4.97 -7.49 8.83
N ASP A 350 5.30 -8.80 8.89
CA ASP A 350 6.66 -9.30 8.66
C ASP A 350 6.84 -9.67 7.18
N TYR A 351 7.79 -9.00 6.51
CA TYR A 351 8.10 -9.25 5.11
C TYR A 351 8.71 -10.64 4.85
N LEU A 352 9.26 -11.31 5.88
CA LEU A 352 9.83 -12.64 5.75
C LEU A 352 8.74 -13.71 5.58
N GLU A 353 7.61 -13.56 6.27
CA GLU A 353 6.43 -14.43 6.08
C GLU A 353 5.80 -14.22 4.68
N VAL A 354 5.83 -12.98 4.17
CA VAL A 354 5.41 -12.67 2.79
C VAL A 354 6.38 -13.27 1.78
N GLU A 355 7.70 -13.19 2.01
CA GLU A 355 8.72 -13.81 1.17
C GLU A 355 8.61 -15.34 1.15
N GLU A 356 8.42 -15.99 2.29
CA GLU A 356 8.20 -17.44 2.37
C GLU A 356 6.90 -17.84 1.64
N SER A 357 5.82 -17.07 1.80
CA SER A 357 4.55 -17.34 1.12
C SER A 357 4.68 -17.25 -0.41
N ILE A 358 5.32 -16.19 -0.93
CA ILE A 358 5.58 -16.03 -2.38
C ILE A 358 6.49 -17.17 -2.88
N ALA A 359 7.59 -17.44 -2.17
CA ALA A 359 8.55 -18.48 -2.55
C ALA A 359 7.92 -19.87 -2.59
N GLY A 360 7.10 -20.22 -1.59
CA GLY A 360 6.39 -21.50 -1.54
C GLY A 360 5.27 -21.63 -2.58
N LEU A 361 4.53 -20.55 -2.86
CA LEU A 361 3.42 -20.58 -3.82
C LEU A 361 3.86 -20.62 -5.28
N HIS A 362 5.07 -20.12 -5.61
CA HIS A 362 5.59 -19.99 -6.98
C HIS A 362 4.62 -19.28 -7.95
N PRO A 363 4.20 -18.02 -7.69
CA PRO A 363 3.41 -17.25 -8.64
C PRO A 363 4.21 -16.89 -9.91
N GLU A 364 3.50 -16.60 -10.99
CA GLU A 364 4.02 -16.02 -12.24
C GLU A 364 3.99 -14.48 -12.23
N LEU A 365 3.21 -13.88 -11.32
CA LEU A 365 3.12 -12.43 -11.11
C LEU A 365 2.92 -12.11 -9.62
N VAL A 366 3.60 -11.08 -9.14
CA VAL A 366 3.37 -10.50 -7.80
C VAL A 366 2.79 -9.09 -7.94
N LEU A 367 1.55 -8.90 -7.49
CA LEU A 367 0.91 -7.60 -7.34
C LEU A 367 1.08 -7.17 -5.88
N GLY A 368 1.99 -6.24 -5.62
CA GLY A 368 2.46 -5.98 -4.25
C GLY A 368 2.79 -4.52 -3.93
N THR A 369 3.54 -4.32 -2.86
CA THR A 369 4.14 -3.04 -2.48
C THR A 369 5.56 -2.93 -3.04
N GLN A 370 6.28 -1.84 -2.71
CA GLN A 370 7.71 -1.74 -3.02
C GLN A 370 8.57 -2.85 -2.37
N MET A 371 8.11 -3.47 -1.27
CA MET A 371 8.82 -4.59 -0.65
C MET A 371 8.71 -5.89 -1.46
N GLU A 372 7.50 -6.20 -1.93
CA GLU A 372 7.26 -7.37 -2.78
C GLU A 372 8.02 -7.25 -4.10
N ARG A 373 8.26 -6.03 -4.58
CA ARG A 373 9.14 -5.76 -5.73
C ARG A 373 10.60 -6.13 -5.46
N HIS A 374 11.08 -6.04 -4.22
CA HIS A 374 12.40 -6.51 -3.81
C HIS A 374 12.44 -8.04 -3.63
N ILE A 375 11.37 -8.64 -3.09
CA ILE A 375 11.20 -10.10 -2.99
C ILE A 375 11.15 -10.74 -4.39
N ALA A 376 10.27 -10.26 -5.26
CA ALA A 376 10.07 -10.77 -6.61
C ALA A 376 11.34 -10.65 -7.46
N LYS A 377 12.11 -9.56 -7.33
CA LYS A 377 13.44 -9.43 -7.95
C LYS A 377 14.43 -10.50 -7.47
N ARG A 378 14.39 -10.89 -6.18
CA ARG A 378 15.25 -11.94 -5.61
C ARG A 378 14.84 -13.34 -6.08
N LEU A 379 13.54 -13.57 -6.25
CA LEU A 379 12.96 -14.85 -6.67
C LEU A 379 12.84 -15.03 -8.20
N GLY A 380 13.16 -13.99 -8.99
CA GLY A 380 13.07 -14.03 -10.46
C GLY A 380 11.64 -13.96 -11.02
N VAL A 381 10.70 -13.34 -10.28
CA VAL A 381 9.28 -13.27 -10.63
C VAL A 381 8.90 -11.86 -11.12
N PRO A 382 8.08 -11.72 -12.19
CA PRO A 382 7.42 -10.47 -12.55
C PRO A 382 6.67 -9.81 -11.40
N CYS A 383 6.69 -8.47 -11.33
CA CYS A 383 6.00 -7.73 -10.27
C CYS A 383 5.53 -6.33 -10.71
N ALA A 384 4.31 -5.96 -10.29
CA ALA A 384 3.77 -4.61 -10.37
C ALA A 384 3.43 -4.09 -8.96
N VAL A 385 3.58 -2.79 -8.76
CA VAL A 385 3.21 -2.12 -7.51
C VAL A 385 1.73 -1.70 -7.57
N ILE A 386 0.95 -2.11 -6.57
CA ILE A 386 -0.50 -1.84 -6.46
C ILE A 386 -0.89 -1.04 -5.22
N SER A 387 0.01 -0.85 -4.26
CA SER A 387 -0.30 -0.34 -2.93
C SER A 387 0.92 0.31 -2.27
N ALA A 388 0.66 1.17 -1.29
CA ALA A 388 1.67 1.63 -0.34
C ALA A 388 2.26 0.45 0.47
N PRO A 389 3.48 0.57 1.02
CA PRO A 389 4.44 1.65 0.82
C PRO A 389 5.08 1.61 -0.57
N VAL A 390 5.37 2.79 -1.11
CA VAL A 390 5.97 2.97 -2.44
C VAL A 390 7.16 3.93 -2.42
N HIS A 391 7.88 4.02 -3.53
CA HIS A 391 8.95 5.00 -3.74
C HIS A 391 8.61 5.98 -4.87
N VAL A 392 9.50 6.95 -5.13
CA VAL A 392 9.28 8.10 -6.04
C VAL A 392 8.84 7.75 -7.49
N GLN A 393 8.96 6.50 -7.93
CA GLN A 393 8.47 6.05 -9.24
C GLN A 393 6.93 6.02 -9.31
N ASP A 394 6.27 5.79 -8.17
CA ASP A 394 4.83 5.64 -8.04
C ASP A 394 4.08 6.95 -7.76
N PHE A 395 4.81 8.06 -7.72
CA PHE A 395 4.30 9.43 -7.80
C PHE A 395 4.66 10.06 -9.16
N PRO A 396 4.14 9.54 -10.29
CA PRO A 396 4.56 9.97 -11.61
C PRO A 396 4.00 11.35 -11.99
N ALA A 397 4.65 12.00 -12.96
CA ALA A 397 4.17 13.25 -13.54
C ALA A 397 2.99 13.07 -14.54
N ARG A 398 2.80 11.86 -15.09
CA ARG A 398 1.63 11.52 -15.91
C ARG A 398 0.39 11.28 -15.04
N TYR A 399 -0.79 11.42 -15.64
CA TYR A 399 -2.04 10.90 -15.07
C TYR A 399 -1.95 9.36 -14.93
N SER A 400 -2.34 8.85 -13.77
CA SER A 400 -2.06 7.48 -13.32
C SER A 400 -3.03 6.91 -12.26
N PRO A 401 -4.36 7.17 -12.36
CA PRO A 401 -5.32 6.67 -11.38
C PRO A 401 -5.32 5.14 -11.30
N GLN A 402 -5.85 4.59 -10.21
CA GLN A 402 -6.26 3.19 -10.06
C GLN A 402 -7.79 3.07 -10.03
N MET A 403 -8.48 4.15 -9.62
CA MET A 403 -9.93 4.25 -9.61
C MET A 403 -10.52 4.58 -10.98
N GLY A 404 -11.78 4.22 -11.20
CA GLY A 404 -12.57 4.58 -12.36
C GLY A 404 -12.15 3.89 -13.66
N PHE A 405 -12.67 4.40 -14.77
CA PHE A 405 -12.55 3.76 -16.08
C PHE A 405 -11.18 3.96 -16.73
N GLU A 406 -10.52 5.12 -16.55
CA GLU A 406 -9.11 5.25 -16.95
C GLU A 406 -8.18 4.55 -15.95
N GLY A 407 -8.54 4.45 -14.67
CA GLY A 407 -7.80 3.64 -13.70
C GLY A 407 -7.72 2.19 -14.14
N ALA A 408 -8.84 1.59 -14.55
CA ALA A 408 -8.85 0.23 -15.09
C ALA A 408 -7.98 0.05 -16.36
N ASN A 409 -7.71 1.10 -17.13
CA ASN A 409 -6.74 1.07 -18.24
C ASN A 409 -5.30 1.08 -17.72
N VAL A 410 -5.01 1.94 -16.74
CA VAL A 410 -3.70 1.99 -16.06
C VAL A 410 -3.38 0.67 -15.35
N LEU A 411 -4.38 -0.01 -14.75
CA LEU A 411 -4.21 -1.34 -14.15
C LEU A 411 -3.77 -2.38 -15.19
N PHE A 412 -4.49 -2.49 -16.31
CA PHE A 412 -4.16 -3.43 -17.40
C PHE A 412 -2.72 -3.24 -17.87
N ASP A 413 -2.37 -2.00 -18.27
CA ASP A 413 -1.02 -1.68 -18.75
C ASP A 413 0.04 -2.00 -17.69
N SER A 414 -0.21 -1.64 -16.42
CA SER A 414 0.79 -1.77 -15.35
C SER A 414 1.00 -3.21 -14.88
N TRP A 415 0.00 -4.09 -14.99
CA TRP A 415 0.07 -5.47 -14.50
C TRP A 415 0.45 -6.48 -15.59
N VAL A 416 0.15 -6.18 -16.86
CA VAL A 416 0.57 -7.00 -18.00
C VAL A 416 2.02 -6.68 -18.40
N HIS A 417 2.46 -5.42 -18.33
CA HIS A 417 3.82 -5.02 -18.75
C HIS A 417 5.00 -5.77 -18.07
N PRO A 418 4.94 -6.22 -16.80
CA PRO A 418 6.00 -7.06 -16.22
C PRO A 418 6.05 -8.49 -16.74
N LEU A 419 4.97 -9.00 -17.35
CA LEU A 419 4.91 -10.36 -17.90
C LEU A 419 5.69 -10.44 -19.22
N MET A 420 6.11 -11.66 -19.56
CA MET A 420 6.73 -11.98 -20.84
C MET A 420 5.68 -12.00 -21.95
N MET A 421 5.99 -11.53 -23.16
CA MET A 421 4.98 -11.46 -24.22
C MET A 421 4.62 -12.85 -24.76
N GLY A 422 3.35 -13.09 -25.11
CA GLY A 422 2.88 -14.45 -25.46
C GLY A 422 3.61 -15.16 -26.60
N LEU A 423 4.17 -14.42 -27.59
CA LEU A 423 5.02 -15.00 -28.63
C LEU A 423 6.41 -15.40 -28.08
N GLU A 424 7.02 -14.55 -27.26
CA GLU A 424 8.31 -14.78 -26.60
C GLU A 424 8.23 -15.97 -25.63
N GLU A 425 7.14 -16.06 -24.85
CA GLU A 425 6.83 -17.21 -23.99
C GLU A 425 6.73 -18.52 -24.78
N HIS A 426 6.16 -18.48 -25.98
CA HIS A 426 6.08 -19.64 -26.87
C HIS A 426 7.42 -20.01 -27.52
N LEU A 427 8.20 -19.00 -27.93
CA LEU A 427 9.53 -19.19 -28.53
C LEU A 427 10.53 -19.77 -27.52
N LEU A 428 10.58 -19.25 -26.29
CA LEU A 428 11.34 -19.83 -25.17
C LEU A 428 10.84 -21.24 -24.81
N GLY A 429 9.56 -21.51 -25.03
CA GLY A 429 9.00 -22.86 -24.97
C GLY A 429 9.59 -23.84 -25.99
N MET A 430 10.08 -23.35 -27.14
CA MET A 430 10.41 -24.14 -28.33
C MET A 430 11.92 -24.15 -28.70
N PHE A 431 12.64 -23.05 -28.48
CA PHE A 431 14.02 -22.81 -28.97
C PHE A 431 15.00 -22.51 -27.83
N ARG A 432 15.18 -23.47 -26.91
CA ARG A 432 15.87 -23.25 -25.61
C ARG A 432 17.39 -23.22 -25.67
N ASP A 433 17.96 -23.74 -26.75
CA ASP A 433 19.40 -23.78 -26.98
C ASP A 433 19.89 -22.51 -27.72
N ASP A 434 19.01 -21.51 -27.90
CA ASP A 434 19.33 -20.22 -28.48
C ASP A 434 20.05 -19.31 -27.46
N PRO A 435 21.18 -18.67 -27.83
CA PRO A 435 21.97 -17.85 -26.91
C PRO A 435 21.40 -16.45 -26.65
N GLU A 436 20.45 -15.98 -27.46
CA GLU A 436 19.74 -14.71 -27.27
C GLU A 436 18.40 -14.95 -26.54
N PHE A 437 17.70 -16.04 -26.90
CA PHE A 437 16.42 -16.46 -26.30
C PHE A 437 16.59 -17.68 -25.37
N ALA A 438 17.39 -17.51 -24.32
CA ALA A 438 17.72 -18.56 -23.35
C ALA A 438 16.75 -18.63 -22.15
N ASP A 439 16.68 -19.80 -21.50
CA ASP A 439 15.90 -20.02 -20.27
C ASP A 439 16.41 -19.13 -19.11
N GLY A 440 15.61 -18.14 -18.72
CA GLY A 440 15.99 -17.09 -17.75
C GLY A 440 16.28 -15.72 -18.36
N ALA A 441 16.07 -15.53 -19.67
CA ALA A 441 16.04 -14.21 -20.29
C ALA A 441 14.99 -13.28 -19.65
N ALA A 442 15.28 -11.97 -19.66
CA ALA A 442 14.30 -10.95 -19.27
C ALA A 442 13.39 -10.61 -20.47
N PRO A 443 12.09 -10.31 -20.26
CA PRO A 443 11.15 -9.99 -21.34
C PRO A 443 11.66 -8.92 -22.30
N SER A 444 11.59 -9.20 -23.60
CA SER A 444 12.18 -8.45 -24.71
C SER A 444 11.81 -6.96 -24.82
N HIS A 445 10.63 -6.57 -24.31
CA HIS A 445 10.19 -5.16 -24.24
C HIS A 445 10.67 -4.42 -22.98
N LEU A 446 11.29 -5.11 -22.02
CA LEU A 446 11.99 -4.51 -20.90
C LEU A 446 13.47 -4.36 -21.29
N ALA A 447 14.06 -3.20 -20.99
CA ALA A 447 15.45 -2.93 -21.35
C ALA A 447 16.38 -3.96 -20.68
N SER A 448 17.12 -4.71 -21.48
CA SER A 448 18.06 -5.71 -21.02
C SER A 448 19.21 -5.07 -20.25
N VAL A 449 19.11 -5.10 -18.91
CA VAL A 449 20.26 -4.87 -18.04
C VAL A 449 21.20 -6.05 -18.29
N ALA A 450 22.22 -5.82 -19.12
CA ALA A 450 23.20 -6.84 -19.47
C ALA A 450 23.71 -7.53 -18.20
N PRO A 451 23.77 -8.87 -18.16
CA PRO A 451 24.25 -9.56 -16.97
C PRO A 451 25.67 -9.07 -16.68
N ILE A 452 25.88 -8.55 -15.47
CA ILE A 452 27.23 -8.27 -14.98
C ILE A 452 27.90 -9.63 -14.81
N ALA A 453 28.57 -10.07 -15.89
CA ALA A 453 29.47 -11.20 -15.82
C ALA A 453 30.45 -10.92 -14.69
N ALA A 454 30.54 -11.87 -13.74
CA ALA A 454 31.41 -11.72 -12.58
C ALA A 454 32.86 -11.80 -13.04
N ALA A 455 33.41 -10.65 -13.46
CA ALA A 455 34.81 -10.48 -13.75
C ALA A 455 35.62 -10.90 -12.50
N PRO A 456 36.68 -11.73 -12.65
CA PRO A 456 37.52 -12.07 -11.51
C PRO A 456 38.05 -10.80 -10.85
N VAL A 457 37.76 -10.62 -9.56
CA VAL A 457 38.28 -9.49 -8.80
C VAL A 457 39.74 -9.77 -8.50
N GLU A 458 40.63 -9.37 -9.41
CA GLU A 458 42.06 -9.28 -9.11
C GLU A 458 42.28 -8.28 -7.95
N PRO A 459 43.16 -8.59 -6.98
CA PRO A 459 43.35 -7.76 -5.80
C PRO A 459 44.11 -6.47 -6.16
N ILE A 460 43.37 -5.38 -6.34
CA ILE A 460 43.94 -4.04 -6.56
C ILE A 460 44.74 -3.63 -5.32
N LEU A 461 46.04 -3.43 -5.50
CA LEU A 461 46.96 -2.93 -4.46
C LEU A 461 46.55 -1.51 -4.01
N ALA A 462 46.33 -1.35 -2.71
CA ALA A 462 45.89 -0.08 -2.13
C ALA A 462 47.03 0.97 -2.08
N PRO A 463 46.82 2.20 -2.58
CA PRO A 463 47.67 3.35 -2.26
C PRO A 463 47.43 3.81 -0.81
N ALA A 464 48.49 4.19 -0.09
CA ALA A 464 48.40 4.58 1.32
C ALA A 464 48.12 6.08 1.51
N ALA A 465 47.25 6.43 2.47
CA ALA A 465 47.07 7.80 2.97
C ALA A 465 46.63 7.82 4.46
N THR A 466 47.58 8.15 5.34
CA THR A 466 47.49 8.93 6.60
C THR A 466 46.25 8.86 7.52
N ALA A 467 46.56 8.64 8.82
CA ALA A 467 45.75 8.78 10.05
C ALA A 467 44.93 10.10 10.20
N SER A 468 44.05 10.33 11.19
CA SER A 468 43.96 9.86 12.59
C SER A 468 42.56 10.20 13.20
N VAL A 469 42.09 9.78 14.39
CA VAL A 469 42.20 8.59 15.28
C VAL A 469 41.27 8.84 16.50
N VAL A 470 40.41 7.89 16.90
CA VAL A 470 39.84 7.79 18.28
C VAL A 470 39.65 6.31 18.66
N ALA A 471 39.89 6.00 19.94
CA ALA A 471 39.84 4.73 20.68
C ALA A 471 39.03 3.53 20.12
N ALA A 472 39.62 2.34 20.25
CA ALA A 472 38.94 1.04 20.11
C ALA A 472 38.60 0.42 21.48
N VAL A 473 37.52 -0.35 21.54
CA VAL A 473 37.21 -1.30 22.63
C VAL A 473 37.06 -2.68 22.01
N ALA A 474 37.84 -3.65 22.47
CA ALA A 474 37.87 -4.99 21.88
C ALA A 474 36.83 -5.92 22.52
N PRO A 475 35.98 -6.63 21.74
CA PRO A 475 35.15 -7.69 22.28
C PRO A 475 35.98 -8.96 22.56
N VAL A 476 35.73 -9.60 23.70
CA VAL A 476 36.37 -10.87 24.08
C VAL A 476 35.73 -12.01 23.28
N ALA A 477 36.54 -12.81 22.57
CA ALA A 477 36.08 -13.99 21.86
C ALA A 477 35.80 -15.14 22.85
N VAL A 478 34.52 -15.46 23.07
CA VAL A 478 34.10 -16.67 23.79
C VAL A 478 34.01 -17.82 22.78
N ALA A 479 34.92 -18.79 22.89
CA ALA A 479 34.94 -19.96 22.02
C ALA A 479 33.91 -21.00 22.49
N HIS A 480 32.90 -21.28 21.65
CA HIS A 480 32.08 -22.49 21.80
C HIS A 480 32.73 -23.66 21.04
N PRO A 481 32.77 -24.88 21.62
CA PRO A 481 33.34 -26.04 20.94
C PRO A 481 32.46 -26.50 19.78
N ALA A 482 33.08 -26.75 18.63
CA ALA A 482 32.38 -27.33 17.48
C ALA A 482 31.99 -28.79 17.77
N SER A 483 30.68 -29.06 17.82
CA SER A 483 30.15 -30.43 17.84
C SER A 483 29.97 -30.93 16.41
N PRO A 484 30.43 -32.15 16.05
CA PRO A 484 30.28 -32.70 14.71
C PRO A 484 28.82 -33.14 14.49
N ALA A 485 27.99 -32.23 13.97
CA ALA A 485 26.65 -32.56 13.52
C ALA A 485 26.71 -33.52 12.33
N ALA A 486 26.25 -34.75 12.53
CA ALA A 486 26.00 -35.69 11.44
C ALA A 486 24.91 -35.10 10.49
N PRO A 487 24.97 -35.39 9.18
CA PRO A 487 23.98 -34.86 8.23
C PRO A 487 22.59 -35.40 8.58
N VAL A 488 21.68 -34.50 8.93
CA VAL A 488 20.25 -34.80 9.01
C VAL A 488 19.75 -35.06 7.60
N PRO A 489 19.19 -36.24 7.27
CA PRO A 489 18.69 -36.51 5.94
C PRO A 489 17.47 -35.62 5.66
N ALA A 490 17.48 -34.90 4.55
CA ALA A 490 16.29 -34.23 4.05
C ALA A 490 15.28 -35.31 3.63
N THR A 491 14.17 -35.43 4.35
CA THR A 491 13.14 -36.46 4.12
C THR A 491 12.18 -36.09 2.98
N GLY A 492 12.77 -35.73 1.83
CA GLY A 492 12.11 -35.65 0.53
C GLY A 492 12.59 -36.79 -0.38
N PRO A 493 11.80 -37.19 -1.39
CA PRO A 493 12.20 -38.21 -2.34
C PRO A 493 13.24 -37.68 -3.34
N ASP A 494 14.30 -38.44 -3.58
CA ASP A 494 15.44 -37.99 -4.41
C ASP A 494 15.08 -37.89 -5.90
N TRP A 495 15.39 -36.77 -6.53
CA TRP A 495 15.23 -36.60 -7.99
C TRP A 495 16.29 -37.37 -8.75
N THR A 496 15.89 -38.20 -9.72
CA THR A 496 16.87 -38.79 -10.64
C THR A 496 17.42 -37.73 -11.60
N ALA A 497 18.65 -37.90 -12.06
CA ALA A 497 19.27 -37.00 -13.05
C ALA A 497 18.48 -36.92 -14.38
N GLU A 498 17.62 -37.90 -14.66
CA GLU A 498 16.70 -37.88 -15.80
C GLU A 498 15.45 -37.05 -15.51
N ALA A 499 14.85 -37.20 -14.33
CA ALA A 499 13.73 -36.36 -13.90
C ALA A 499 14.15 -34.88 -13.75
N GLU A 500 15.38 -34.60 -13.30
CA GLU A 500 15.99 -33.26 -13.30
C GLU A 500 16.11 -32.67 -14.71
N ARG A 501 16.58 -33.46 -15.69
CA ARG A 501 16.65 -33.02 -17.10
C ARG A 501 15.27 -32.79 -17.70
N GLU A 502 14.29 -33.62 -17.35
CA GLU A 502 12.91 -33.47 -17.82
C GLU A 502 12.20 -32.27 -17.16
N LEU A 503 12.43 -32.01 -15.87
CA LEU A 503 11.95 -30.83 -15.16
C LEU A 503 12.48 -29.52 -15.78
N ARG A 504 13.75 -29.51 -16.23
CA ARG A 504 14.32 -28.37 -16.98
C ARG A 504 13.62 -28.14 -18.33
N LYS A 505 12.88 -29.12 -18.88
CA LYS A 505 12.04 -28.92 -20.08
C LYS A 505 10.71 -28.19 -19.81
N ILE A 506 10.40 -27.87 -18.56
CA ILE A 506 9.24 -27.05 -18.18
C ILE A 506 9.68 -25.58 -18.11
N PRO A 507 8.97 -24.61 -18.72
CA PRO A 507 9.36 -23.19 -18.70
C PRO A 507 9.54 -22.64 -17.28
N PHE A 508 10.54 -21.77 -17.07
CA PHE A 508 11.00 -21.38 -15.73
C PHE A 508 9.88 -20.93 -14.78
N PHE A 509 8.95 -20.10 -15.26
CA PHE A 509 7.85 -19.51 -14.48
C PHE A 509 6.82 -20.53 -13.96
N VAL A 510 6.68 -21.70 -14.60
CA VAL A 510 5.87 -22.83 -14.10
C VAL A 510 6.70 -23.99 -13.52
N ARG A 511 8.03 -23.97 -13.67
CA ARG A 511 8.94 -25.03 -13.22
C ARG A 511 8.91 -25.24 -11.70
N GLY A 512 8.83 -24.17 -10.91
CA GLY A 512 8.71 -24.24 -9.44
C GLY A 512 7.47 -25.02 -9.01
N LYS A 513 6.30 -24.66 -9.57
CA LYS A 513 5.05 -25.41 -9.36
C LYS A 513 5.19 -26.88 -9.77
N ALA A 514 5.79 -27.16 -10.93
CA ALA A 514 5.95 -28.53 -11.40
C ALA A 514 6.84 -29.38 -10.47
N ARG A 515 7.96 -28.82 -9.97
CA ARG A 515 8.80 -29.45 -8.95
C ARG A 515 7.99 -29.76 -7.69
N ARG A 516 7.37 -28.73 -7.07
CA ARG A 516 6.61 -28.87 -5.82
C ARG A 516 5.45 -29.87 -5.95
N ASN A 517 4.70 -29.83 -7.05
CA ASN A 517 3.60 -30.77 -7.31
C ASN A 517 4.11 -32.22 -7.45
N THR A 518 5.27 -32.43 -8.06
CA THR A 518 5.88 -33.76 -8.18
C THR A 518 6.39 -34.28 -6.84
N GLU A 519 6.98 -33.40 -6.02
CA GLU A 519 7.43 -33.73 -4.65
C GLU A 519 6.27 -34.03 -3.69
N ILE A 520 5.12 -33.37 -3.85
CA ILE A 520 3.88 -33.71 -3.15
C ILE A 520 3.34 -35.06 -3.64
N PHE A 521 3.18 -35.26 -4.95
CA PHE A 521 2.67 -36.51 -5.51
C PHE A 521 3.52 -37.72 -5.11
N ALA A 522 4.85 -37.60 -5.19
CA ALA A 522 5.78 -38.65 -4.79
C ALA A 522 5.64 -39.00 -3.30
N ARG A 523 5.47 -38.00 -2.43
CA ARG A 523 5.22 -38.21 -0.98
C ARG A 523 3.88 -38.91 -0.75
N ASP A 524 2.81 -38.47 -1.40
CA ASP A 524 1.45 -39.04 -1.26
C ASP A 524 1.34 -40.45 -1.85
N LYS A 525 2.24 -40.83 -2.76
CA LYS A 525 2.37 -42.19 -3.31
C LYS A 525 3.41 -43.07 -2.60
N GLY A 526 4.18 -42.52 -1.67
CA GLY A 526 5.28 -43.25 -1.01
C GLY A 526 6.46 -43.59 -1.93
N CYS A 527 6.62 -42.86 -3.04
CA CYS A 527 7.75 -43.03 -3.95
C CYS A 527 9.04 -42.56 -3.26
N ALA A 528 10.05 -43.42 -3.17
CA ALA A 528 11.34 -43.08 -2.55
C ALA A 528 12.22 -42.16 -3.42
N SER A 529 12.01 -42.17 -4.74
CA SER A 529 12.69 -41.31 -5.71
C SER A 529 11.70 -40.79 -6.75
N ILE A 530 11.99 -39.62 -7.32
CA ILE A 530 11.23 -38.99 -8.39
C ILE A 530 11.86 -39.37 -9.72
N THR A 531 11.13 -40.17 -10.50
CA THR A 531 11.49 -40.54 -11.88
C THR A 531 10.80 -39.64 -12.89
N VAL A 532 11.17 -39.79 -14.17
CA VAL A 532 10.48 -39.14 -15.30
C VAL A 532 8.99 -39.55 -15.32
N GLU A 533 8.68 -40.80 -15.00
CA GLU A 533 7.30 -41.30 -14.88
C GLU A 533 6.57 -40.60 -13.73
N THR A 534 7.19 -40.45 -12.55
CA THR A 534 6.62 -39.71 -11.41
C THR A 534 6.26 -38.26 -11.77
N LEU A 535 7.10 -37.59 -12.57
CA LEU A 535 6.86 -36.23 -13.06
C LEU A 535 5.66 -36.17 -14.04
N TYR A 536 5.50 -37.16 -14.92
CA TYR A 536 4.35 -37.23 -15.82
C TYR A 536 3.05 -37.62 -15.09
N ASP A 537 3.10 -38.53 -14.13
CA ASP A 537 1.95 -38.90 -13.30
C ASP A 537 1.49 -37.75 -12.42
N ALA A 538 2.42 -37.01 -11.81
CA ALA A 538 2.11 -35.78 -11.07
C ALA A 538 1.46 -34.72 -11.97
N LYS A 539 1.95 -34.56 -13.21
CA LYS A 539 1.34 -33.68 -14.21
C LYS A 539 -0.08 -34.14 -14.59
N ALA A 540 -0.32 -35.45 -14.73
CA ALA A 540 -1.64 -36.01 -15.03
C ALA A 540 -2.61 -35.95 -13.83
N HIS A 541 -2.09 -35.93 -12.60
CA HIS A 541 -2.86 -35.78 -11.37
C HIS A 541 -3.31 -34.33 -11.12
N PHE A 542 -2.37 -33.37 -11.26
CA PHE A 542 -2.62 -31.94 -11.01
C PHE A 542 -2.97 -31.11 -12.27
N GLY A 543 -3.14 -31.76 -13.42
CA GLY A 543 -3.52 -31.15 -14.70
C GLY A 543 -4.97 -31.43 -15.12
N ARG A 544 -5.86 -31.58 -14.13
CA ARG A 544 -7.31 -31.77 -14.29
C ARG A 544 -8.08 -30.58 -13.72
#